data_AF-A0AAV4JAH8-F1
#
_entry.id   AF-A0AAV4JAH8-F1
#
_cell.length_a   1.000
_cell.length_b   1.000
_cell.length_c   1.000
_cell.angle_alpha   90.00
_cell.angle_beta   90.00
_cell.angle_gamma   90.00
#
_symmetry.space_group_name_H-M   'P 1'
#
loop_
_entity.id
_entity.type
_entity.pdbx_description
1 polymer ?
#
loop_
_entity_poly.entity_id
_entity_poly.type
_entity_poly.pdbx_seq_one_letter_code
_entity_poly.pdbx_strand_id
1 'polypeptide(L)'
;MTFLIFAPMHAIKKVWTAPSRSSYHKSFPPYECKQDNYFQTQTTSIILYETDTVSDRSRSGRPRCTTQRQDRNLVRNHMNNRFLSAPASSRQTRGRNNQRISANTGRRRLSSSGLRARRPYIGPILTWRHRHQRTLWAQEHAAWDRIQWRSVVFSDESRFCIDYADGRVGI
;
A
#
# COMPACT_ATOMS: atom_id res chain seq x y z
N MET A 1 -54.33 80.98 19.19
CA MET A 1 -55.42 80.02 18.91
C MET A 1 -54.74 78.67 18.61
N THR A 2 -54.56 77.78 19.59
CA THR A 2 -55.44 76.61 19.89
C THR A 2 -55.54 75.65 18.69
N PHE A 3 -55.40 74.32 18.74
CA PHE A 3 -55.20 73.29 19.77
C PHE A 3 -54.69 72.00 19.04
N LEU A 4 -54.22 71.04 19.83
CA LEU A 4 -53.79 69.66 19.52
C LEU A 4 -54.84 68.78 18.81
N ILE A 5 -54.45 67.58 18.32
CA ILE A 5 -55.02 66.25 18.69
C ILE A 5 -54.16 65.07 18.16
N PHE A 6 -54.25 63.98 18.93
CA PHE A 6 -53.62 62.65 19.01
C PHE A 6 -53.59 61.68 17.79
N ALA A 7 -52.69 60.68 17.88
CA ALA A 7 -52.43 59.51 17.02
C ALA A 7 -53.55 58.42 17.00
N PRO A 8 -53.49 57.33 16.19
CA PRO A 8 -52.76 56.11 16.61
C PRO A 8 -52.21 55.15 15.51
N MET A 9 -51.41 54.17 15.97
CA MET A 9 -50.87 52.99 15.27
C MET A 9 -51.94 52.07 14.67
N HIS A 10 -51.64 51.36 13.56
CA HIS A 10 -52.12 49.98 13.30
C HIS A 10 -51.11 49.22 12.42
N ALA A 11 -50.59 48.11 12.93
CA ALA A 11 -49.77 47.14 12.19
C ALA A 11 -50.67 46.03 11.63
N ILE A 12 -50.51 45.66 10.36
CA ILE A 12 -51.16 44.48 9.76
C ILE A 12 -50.09 43.63 9.09
N LYS A 13 -49.81 42.48 9.70
CA LYS A 13 -49.01 41.37 9.14
C LYS A 13 -49.82 40.74 8.00
N LYS A 14 -49.27 40.67 6.79
CA LYS A 14 -49.83 39.84 5.71
C LYS A 14 -48.90 38.66 5.41
N VAL A 15 -49.52 37.49 5.54
CA VAL A 15 -49.04 36.13 5.30
C VAL A 15 -48.57 35.97 3.86
N TRP A 16 -47.43 35.30 3.65
CA TRP A 16 -46.94 34.91 2.33
C TRP A 16 -47.66 33.66 1.84
N THR A 17 -48.35 33.76 0.70
CA THR A 17 -48.78 32.61 -0.11
C THR A 17 -47.90 32.53 -1.35
N ALA A 18 -47.32 31.35 -1.59
CA ALA A 18 -46.42 31.10 -2.72
C ALA A 18 -47.21 30.91 -4.03
N PRO A 19 -46.82 31.56 -5.15
CA PRO A 19 -47.37 31.24 -6.47
C PRO A 19 -46.56 30.16 -7.18
N SER A 20 -47.26 29.31 -7.92
CA SER A 20 -46.75 28.18 -8.70
C SER A 20 -46.04 28.58 -10.00
N ARG A 21 -44.95 27.85 -10.26
CA ARG A 21 -44.20 27.58 -11.51
C ARG A 21 -44.72 28.20 -12.82
N SER A 22 -44.03 29.25 -13.29
CA SER A 22 -43.97 29.65 -14.71
C SER A 22 -42.51 29.95 -15.07
N SER A 23 -42.11 29.52 -16.26
CA SER A 23 -40.73 29.40 -16.77
C SER A 23 -39.97 30.73 -16.79
N TYR A 24 -38.95 30.86 -15.93
CA TYR A 24 -38.00 31.95 -16.00
C TYR A 24 -36.79 31.54 -16.85
N HIS A 25 -36.85 31.80 -18.16
CA HIS A 25 -35.64 31.97 -18.96
C HIS A 25 -35.06 33.35 -18.59
N LYS A 26 -34.29 33.43 -17.50
CA LYS A 26 -33.55 34.65 -17.15
C LYS A 26 -32.33 34.73 -18.07
N SER A 27 -32.47 35.49 -19.14
CA SER A 27 -31.35 36.10 -19.85
C SER A 27 -30.59 36.97 -18.85
N PHE A 28 -29.44 36.50 -18.37
CA PHE A 28 -28.52 37.34 -17.61
C PHE A 28 -27.79 38.27 -18.60
N PRO A 29 -27.76 39.59 -18.38
CA PRO A 29 -27.07 40.51 -19.27
C PRO A 29 -25.54 40.35 -19.14
N PRO A 30 -24.77 40.66 -20.20
CA PRO A 30 -23.32 40.55 -20.19
C PRO A 30 -22.74 41.77 -19.46
N TYR A 31 -22.88 41.83 -18.14
CA TYR A 31 -22.16 42.81 -17.34
C TYR A 31 -21.28 42.09 -16.32
N GLU A 32 -19.98 42.15 -16.60
CA GLU A 32 -18.91 42.32 -15.64
C GLU A 32 -18.92 41.41 -14.40
N CYS A 33 -18.45 40.17 -14.58
CA CYS A 33 -17.61 39.55 -13.54
C CYS A 33 -16.18 40.08 -13.74
N LYS A 34 -15.91 41.31 -13.29
CA LYS A 34 -14.54 41.76 -13.06
C LYS A 34 -14.35 41.90 -11.56
N GLN A 35 -13.25 41.31 -11.11
CA GLN A 35 -12.66 41.37 -9.77
C GLN A 35 -13.30 40.44 -8.74
N ASP A 36 -12.90 39.17 -8.80
CA ASP A 36 -12.57 38.36 -7.62
C ASP A 36 -11.53 37.28 -8.01
N ASN A 37 -10.38 37.72 -8.54
CA ASN A 37 -9.17 36.88 -8.69
C ASN A 37 -7.91 37.74 -8.78
N TYR A 38 -7.82 38.81 -7.97
CA TYR A 38 -6.68 39.73 -7.99
C TYR A 38 -5.42 39.18 -7.27
N PHE A 39 -5.51 38.03 -6.60
CA PHE A 39 -4.41 37.47 -5.82
C PHE A 39 -3.63 36.32 -6.51
N GLN A 40 -3.96 35.95 -7.75
CA GLN A 40 -3.39 34.78 -8.44
C GLN A 40 -2.60 35.09 -9.72
N THR A 41 -2.21 36.33 -9.99
CA THR A 41 -1.74 36.72 -11.33
C THR A 41 -0.22 36.63 -11.53
N GLN A 42 0.59 37.09 -10.58
CA GLN A 42 2.06 37.05 -10.74
C GLN A 42 2.62 35.64 -10.56
N THR A 43 2.27 34.94 -9.49
CA THR A 43 2.81 33.62 -9.15
C THR A 43 2.45 32.55 -10.19
N THR A 44 1.20 32.58 -10.68
CA THR A 44 0.72 31.62 -11.69
C THR A 44 1.37 31.88 -13.05
N SER A 45 1.62 33.15 -13.41
CA SER A 45 2.36 33.50 -14.62
C SER A 45 3.79 32.96 -14.59
N ILE A 46 4.51 33.13 -13.48
CA ILE A 46 5.89 32.64 -13.31
C ILE A 46 5.96 31.11 -13.41
N ILE A 47 5.03 30.39 -12.77
CA ILE A 47 5.00 28.92 -12.81
C ILE A 47 4.72 28.40 -14.23
N LEU A 48 3.83 29.04 -14.99
CA LEU A 48 3.54 28.69 -16.39
C LEU A 48 4.74 28.88 -17.31
N TYR A 49 5.46 30.00 -17.22
CA TYR A 49 6.65 30.23 -18.06
C TYR A 49 7.80 29.25 -17.79
N GLU A 50 7.86 28.67 -16.60
CA GLU A 50 8.97 27.80 -16.18
C GLU A 50 8.64 26.30 -16.25
N THR A 51 7.35 25.92 -16.16
CA THR A 51 6.94 24.50 -16.10
C THR A 51 5.83 24.12 -17.07
N ASP A 52 5.38 25.05 -17.93
CA ASP A 52 4.32 24.90 -18.95
C ASP A 52 3.01 24.30 -18.43
N THR A 53 2.83 24.24 -17.10
CA THR A 53 1.71 23.57 -16.44
C THR A 53 1.30 24.34 -15.18
N VAL A 54 -0.01 24.40 -14.93
CA VAL A 54 -0.60 25.03 -13.71
C VAL A 54 -0.81 23.99 -12.60
N SER A 55 -0.41 22.74 -12.83
CA SER A 55 -0.59 21.67 -11.86
C SER A 55 0.34 21.82 -10.66
N ASP A 56 -0.21 21.58 -9.46
CA ASP A 56 0.58 21.50 -8.24
C ASP A 56 1.74 20.50 -8.37
N ARG A 57 2.94 20.94 -8.00
CA ARG A 57 4.11 20.04 -7.92
C ARG A 57 3.88 19.00 -6.83
N SER A 58 4.36 17.78 -7.07
CA SER A 58 4.34 16.73 -6.06
C SER A 58 5.09 17.19 -4.79
N ARG A 59 4.40 17.19 -3.65
CA ARG A 59 5.01 17.53 -2.36
C ARG A 59 6.00 16.43 -1.95
N SER A 60 7.16 16.83 -1.42
CA SER A 60 8.23 15.90 -0.99
C SER A 60 7.84 14.99 0.19
N GLY A 61 6.82 15.37 0.96
CA GLY A 61 6.33 14.62 2.10
C GLY A 61 7.31 14.57 3.28
N ARG A 62 6.94 13.81 4.31
CA ARG A 62 7.79 13.66 5.50
C ARG A 62 9.01 12.78 5.19
N PRO A 63 10.23 13.19 5.59
CA PRO A 63 11.42 12.36 5.40
C PRO A 63 11.31 11.03 6.14
N ARG A 64 11.93 10.00 5.57
CA ARG A 64 11.95 8.65 6.15
C ARG A 64 12.72 8.64 7.48
N CYS A 65 12.27 7.79 8.41
CA CYS A 65 12.99 7.54 9.65
C CYS A 65 14.23 6.66 9.48
N THR A 66 14.43 6.05 8.30
CA THR A 66 15.63 5.26 7.98
C THR A 66 16.37 5.89 6.81
N THR A 67 17.69 5.73 6.79
CA THR A 67 18.56 6.13 5.68
C THR A 67 18.75 4.97 4.70
N GLN A 68 19.13 5.27 3.46
CA GLN A 68 19.39 4.25 2.44
C GLN A 68 20.49 3.26 2.88
N ARG A 69 21.47 3.69 3.67
CA ARG A 69 22.52 2.81 4.22
C ARG A 69 21.95 1.84 5.26
N GLN A 70 21.07 2.31 6.13
CA GLN A 70 20.39 1.47 7.12
C GLN A 70 19.48 0.45 6.43
N ASP A 71 18.72 0.87 5.43
CA ASP A 71 17.85 -0.01 4.65
C ASP A 71 18.67 -1.13 3.95
N ARG A 72 19.81 -0.78 3.33
CA ARG A 72 20.74 -1.77 2.73
C ARG A 72 21.29 -2.77 3.75
N ASN A 73 21.64 -2.30 4.95
CA ASN A 73 22.11 -3.19 6.01
C ASN A 73 21.01 -4.14 6.49
N LEU A 74 19.79 -3.63 6.61
CA LEU A 74 18.63 -4.42 7.01
C LEU A 74 18.34 -5.52 5.97
N VAL A 75 18.42 -5.20 4.67
CA VAL A 75 18.33 -6.18 3.59
C VAL A 75 19.45 -7.21 3.65
N ARG A 76 20.71 -6.78 3.81
CA ARG A 76 21.86 -7.68 3.90
C ARG A 76 21.72 -8.68 5.05
N ASN A 77 21.26 -8.23 6.22
CA ASN A 77 21.06 -9.11 7.37
C ASN A 77 20.03 -10.22 7.08
N HIS A 78 18.96 -9.91 6.36
CA HIS A 78 17.95 -10.88 5.95
C HIS A 78 18.40 -11.79 4.80
N MET A 79 19.30 -11.33 3.94
CA MET A 79 19.93 -12.19 2.92
C MET A 79 20.88 -13.20 3.56
N ASN A 80 21.62 -12.79 4.59
CA ASN A 80 22.54 -13.66 5.33
C ASN A 80 21.78 -14.65 6.24
N ASN A 81 20.69 -14.21 6.86
CA ASN A 81 19.86 -15.05 7.71
C ASN A 81 18.37 -14.86 7.36
N ARG A 82 17.87 -15.76 6.51
CA ARG A 82 16.48 -15.72 6.02
C ARG A 82 15.43 -16.05 7.08
N PHE A 83 15.85 -16.61 8.23
CA PHE A 83 15.00 -16.92 9.38
C PHE A 83 14.92 -15.76 10.39
N LEU A 84 15.70 -14.69 10.18
CA LEU A 84 15.67 -13.53 11.07
C LEU A 84 14.29 -12.86 11.01
N SER A 85 13.70 -12.63 12.18
CA SER A 85 12.39 -11.97 12.23
C SER A 85 12.51 -10.46 11.98
N ALA A 86 11.52 -9.88 11.31
CA ALA A 86 11.46 -8.44 11.08
C ALA A 86 11.48 -7.61 12.39
N PRO A 87 10.79 -8.00 13.48
CA PRO A 87 10.91 -7.31 14.78
C PRO A 87 12.31 -7.43 15.39
N ALA A 88 13.00 -8.57 15.27
CA ALA A 88 14.37 -8.72 15.80
C ALA A 88 15.35 -7.79 15.09
N SER A 89 15.37 -7.83 13.75
CA SER A 89 16.20 -6.93 12.93
C SER A 89 15.85 -5.45 13.13
N SER A 90 14.57 -5.12 13.33
CA SER A 90 14.14 -3.75 13.62
C SER A 90 14.62 -3.25 14.98
N ARG A 91 14.65 -4.11 16.01
CA ARG A 91 15.19 -3.74 17.33
C ARG A 91 16.69 -3.48 17.30
N GLN A 92 17.41 -4.20 16.45
CA GLN A 92 18.86 -4.05 16.28
C GLN A 92 19.24 -2.83 15.41
N THR A 93 18.37 -2.46 14.47
CA THR A 93 18.64 -1.36 13.54
C THR A 93 18.18 -0.03 14.15
N ARG A 94 19.11 0.91 14.30
CA ARG A 94 18.78 2.30 14.67
C ARG A 94 18.44 3.11 13.42
N GLY A 95 17.42 3.94 13.51
CA GLY A 95 16.99 4.85 12.46
C GLY A 95 17.83 6.12 12.42
N ARG A 96 17.34 7.11 11.68
CA ARG A 96 17.88 8.47 11.64
C ARG A 96 17.94 9.03 13.07
N ASN A 97 19.03 9.72 13.40
CA ASN A 97 19.28 10.31 14.72
C ASN A 97 19.18 9.28 15.87
N ASN A 98 19.62 8.03 15.62
CA ASN A 98 19.63 6.94 16.60
C ASN A 98 18.25 6.54 17.16
N GLN A 99 17.16 6.91 16.47
CA GLN A 99 15.81 6.57 16.91
C GLN A 99 15.52 5.08 16.77
N ARG A 100 14.69 4.53 17.65
CA ARG A 100 14.21 3.14 17.53
C ARG A 100 13.24 3.05 16.36
N ILE A 101 13.43 2.09 15.48
CA ILE A 101 12.48 1.83 14.40
C ILE A 101 11.44 0.81 14.84
N SER A 102 10.19 0.99 14.39
CA SER A 102 9.14 0.00 14.63
C SER A 102 9.33 -1.22 13.73
N ALA A 103 8.78 -2.36 14.16
CA ALA A 103 8.76 -3.58 13.35
C ALA A 103 8.05 -3.35 11.99
N ASN A 104 7.02 -2.49 11.96
CA ASN A 104 6.31 -2.16 10.72
C ASN A 104 7.20 -1.39 9.74
N THR A 105 8.03 -0.47 10.22
CA THR A 105 9.02 0.19 9.37
C THR A 105 9.97 -0.82 8.77
N GLY A 106 10.56 -1.71 9.59
CA GLY A 106 11.45 -2.76 9.09
C GLY A 106 10.80 -3.66 8.03
N ARG A 107 9.55 -4.11 8.26
CA ARG A 107 8.77 -4.87 7.27
C ARG A 107 8.58 -4.10 5.97
N ARG A 108 8.18 -2.82 6.04
CA ARG A 108 8.01 -1.98 4.84
C ARG A 108 9.30 -1.87 4.03
N ARG A 109 10.46 -1.74 4.69
CA ARG A 109 11.77 -1.68 4.01
C ARG A 109 12.14 -2.99 3.33
N LEU A 110 11.91 -4.11 4.01
CA LEU A 110 12.08 -5.44 3.42
C LEU A 110 11.16 -5.64 2.21
N SER A 111 9.87 -5.32 2.35
CA SER A 111 8.93 -5.47 1.25
C SER A 111 9.24 -4.55 0.06
N SER A 112 9.69 -3.31 0.30
CA SER A 112 10.11 -2.39 -0.76
C SER A 112 11.34 -2.87 -1.53
N SER A 113 12.14 -3.77 -0.94
CA SER A 113 13.30 -4.39 -1.59
C SER A 113 12.98 -5.79 -2.15
N GLY A 114 11.70 -6.19 -2.18
CA GLY A 114 11.28 -7.49 -2.70
C GLY A 114 11.39 -8.65 -1.71
N LEU A 115 11.83 -8.41 -0.47
CA LEU A 115 11.90 -9.44 0.55
C LEU A 115 10.54 -9.68 1.19
N ARG A 116 10.09 -10.94 1.12
CA ARG A 116 8.84 -11.43 1.70
C ARG A 116 9.12 -12.67 2.56
N ALA A 117 8.40 -12.79 3.66
CA ALA A 117 8.41 -13.99 4.47
C ALA A 117 7.81 -15.17 3.69
N ARG A 118 8.41 -16.36 3.85
CA ARG A 118 7.94 -17.62 3.29
C ARG A 118 7.97 -18.68 4.39
N ARG A 119 7.10 -19.68 4.30
CA ARG A 119 7.20 -20.87 5.15
C ARG A 119 8.42 -21.67 4.70
N PRO A 120 9.32 -22.08 5.61
CA PRO A 120 10.41 -22.97 5.25
C PRO A 120 9.84 -24.33 4.85
N TYR A 121 10.58 -25.04 3.99
CA TYR A 121 10.26 -26.42 3.67
C TYR A 121 10.42 -27.30 4.92
N ILE A 122 9.43 -28.16 5.16
CA ILE A 122 9.46 -29.17 6.22
C ILE A 122 9.59 -30.53 5.51
N GLY A 123 10.68 -31.24 5.77
CA GLY A 123 10.93 -32.55 5.19
C GLY A 123 12.22 -33.18 5.68
N PRO A 124 12.58 -34.37 5.19
CA PRO A 124 13.76 -35.09 5.65
C PRO A 124 15.04 -34.31 5.31
N ILE A 125 15.96 -34.23 6.28
CA ILE A 125 17.26 -33.61 6.08
C ILE A 125 18.12 -34.55 5.21
N LEU A 126 18.50 -34.07 4.02
CA LEU A 126 19.37 -34.83 3.13
C LEU A 126 20.83 -34.68 3.55
N THR A 127 21.45 -35.78 3.96
CA THR A 127 22.89 -35.87 4.18
C THR A 127 23.64 -35.73 2.85
N TRP A 128 24.96 -35.48 2.92
CA TRP A 128 25.79 -35.39 1.71
C TRP A 128 25.69 -36.68 0.86
N ARG A 129 25.72 -37.85 1.50
CA ARG A 129 25.56 -39.16 0.84
C ARG A 129 24.24 -39.27 0.08
N HIS A 130 23.12 -38.90 0.72
CA HIS A 130 21.81 -38.94 0.08
C HIS A 130 21.73 -38.04 -1.14
N ARG A 131 22.29 -36.82 -1.06
CA ARG A 131 22.33 -35.90 -2.21
C ARG A 131 23.13 -36.49 -3.35
N HIS A 132 24.33 -37.02 -3.07
CA HIS A 132 25.19 -37.59 -4.08
C HIS A 132 24.53 -38.79 -4.80
N GLN A 133 24.00 -39.75 -4.05
CA GLN A 133 23.33 -40.93 -4.62
C GLN A 133 22.10 -40.54 -5.45
N ARG A 134 21.27 -39.61 -4.97
CA ARG A 134 20.10 -39.12 -5.72
C ARG A 134 20.52 -38.41 -7.01
N THR A 135 21.58 -37.60 -6.98
CA THR A 135 22.10 -36.93 -8.17
C THR A 135 22.63 -37.92 -9.18
N LEU A 136 23.44 -38.91 -8.75
CA LEU A 136 23.95 -39.96 -9.63
C LEU A 136 22.82 -40.75 -10.29
N TRP A 137 21.86 -41.20 -9.47
CA TRP A 137 20.69 -41.92 -9.99
C TRP A 137 19.93 -41.08 -11.03
N ALA A 138 19.68 -39.80 -10.73
CA ALA A 138 19.01 -38.91 -11.68
C ALA A 138 19.81 -38.70 -12.97
N GLN A 139 21.14 -38.62 -12.90
CA GLN A 139 22.01 -38.47 -14.08
C GLN A 139 22.03 -39.74 -14.93
N GLU A 140 22.18 -40.91 -14.32
CA GLU A 140 22.17 -42.21 -15.01
C GLU A 140 20.86 -42.46 -15.77
N HIS A 141 19.76 -41.97 -15.21
CA HIS A 141 18.42 -42.19 -15.75
C HIS A 141 17.88 -40.97 -16.54
N ALA A 142 18.65 -39.88 -16.66
CA ALA A 142 18.21 -38.66 -17.36
C ALA A 142 17.97 -38.88 -18.86
N ALA A 143 18.75 -39.78 -19.47
CA ALA A 143 18.66 -40.10 -20.90
C ALA A 143 17.77 -41.32 -21.20
N TRP A 144 17.08 -41.87 -20.20
CA TRP A 144 16.25 -43.05 -20.39
C TRP A 144 15.04 -42.76 -21.27
N ASP A 145 14.80 -43.66 -22.22
CA ASP A 145 13.65 -43.59 -23.11
C ASP A 145 12.40 -44.24 -22.47
N ARG A 146 11.22 -43.95 -23.02
CA ARG A 146 9.92 -44.43 -22.52
C ARG A 146 9.85 -45.95 -22.37
N ILE A 147 10.50 -46.70 -23.26
CA ILE A 147 10.51 -48.18 -23.21
C ILE A 147 11.26 -48.66 -21.97
N GLN A 148 12.38 -48.01 -21.63
CA GLN A 148 13.15 -48.34 -20.43
C GLN A 148 12.35 -48.03 -19.17
N TRP A 149 11.71 -46.86 -19.10
CA TRP A 149 10.82 -46.52 -17.98
C TRP A 149 9.65 -47.50 -17.82
N ARG A 150 9.14 -48.08 -18.91
CA ARG A 150 8.04 -49.07 -18.87
C ARG A 150 8.43 -50.39 -18.20
N SER A 151 9.72 -50.70 -18.12
CA SER A 151 10.21 -51.88 -17.40
C SER A 151 10.34 -51.67 -15.88
N VAL A 152 10.26 -50.42 -15.40
CA VAL A 152 10.39 -50.12 -13.97
C VAL A 152 9.03 -50.21 -13.28
N VAL A 153 8.98 -50.99 -12.20
CA VAL A 153 7.82 -51.06 -11.30
C VAL A 153 8.17 -50.30 -10.01
N PHE A 154 7.38 -49.30 -9.67
CA PHE A 154 7.51 -48.56 -8.41
C PHE A 154 6.53 -49.12 -7.38
N SER A 155 7.03 -49.39 -6.17
CA SER A 155 6.23 -49.76 -5.00
C SER A 155 6.57 -48.84 -3.83
N ASP A 156 5.58 -48.40 -3.09
CA ASP A 156 5.75 -47.63 -1.85
C ASP A 156 4.68 -48.07 -0.83
N GLU A 157 4.98 -47.89 0.45
CA GLU A 157 4.06 -48.19 1.54
C GLU A 157 3.44 -46.89 2.07
N SER A 158 2.11 -46.80 2.04
CA SER A 158 1.37 -45.67 2.60
C SER A 158 0.59 -46.12 3.84
N ARG A 159 0.63 -45.30 4.89
CA ARG A 159 -0.07 -45.57 6.15
C ARG A 159 -1.41 -44.83 6.16
N PHE A 160 -2.49 -45.56 6.41
CA PHE A 160 -3.84 -44.99 6.56
C PHE A 160 -4.25 -45.00 8.04
N CYS A 161 -4.64 -43.84 8.58
CA CYS A 161 -5.24 -43.73 9.90
C CYS A 161 -6.75 -43.89 9.81
N ILE A 162 -7.33 -44.84 10.55
CA ILE A 162 -8.78 -45.05 10.60
C ILE A 162 -9.41 -44.20 11.73
N ASP A 163 -8.78 -44.14 12.90
CA ASP A 163 -9.43 -43.59 14.10
C ASP A 163 -8.94 -42.18 14.50
N TYR A 164 -7.66 -41.87 14.32
CA TYR A 164 -7.09 -40.56 14.70
C TYR A 164 -5.90 -40.16 13.84
N ALA A 165 -5.75 -38.85 13.60
CA ALA A 165 -4.59 -38.30 12.90
C ALA A 165 -3.32 -38.52 13.75
N ASP A 166 -2.26 -39.06 13.17
CA ASP A 166 -1.00 -39.36 13.87
C ASP A 166 -0.11 -38.13 14.11
N GLY A 167 -0.64 -36.92 13.89
CA GLY A 167 0.08 -35.67 14.04
C GLY A 167 1.18 -35.42 12.99
N ARG A 168 1.34 -36.30 11.99
CA ARG A 168 2.32 -36.11 10.91
C ARG A 168 1.80 -35.37 9.68
N VAL A 169 0.57 -34.86 9.73
CA VAL A 169 0.01 -34.03 8.66
C VAL A 169 0.71 -32.68 8.65
N GLY A 170 1.81 -32.59 7.89
CA GLY A 170 2.45 -31.34 7.55
C GLY A 170 1.81 -30.73 6.31
N ILE A 171 0.78 -29.89 6.49
CA ILE A 171 0.29 -28.94 5.46
C ILE A 171 -0.01 -27.59 6.13
#